data_AF-A0A9E3BV69-F1
#
_entry.id   AF-A0A9E3BV69-F1
#
_cell.length_a   1.000
_cell.length_b   1.000
_cell.length_c   1.000
_cell.angle_alpha   90.00
_cell.angle_beta   90.00
_cell.angle_gamma   90.00
#
_symmetry.space_group_name_H-M   'P 1'
#
loop_
_entity.id
_entity.type
_entity.pdbx_description
1 polymer ?
#
loop_
_entity_poly.entity_id
_entity_poly.type
_entity_poly.pdbx_seq_one_letter_code
_entity_poly.pdbx_strand_id
1 'polypeptide(L)'
;MVAFGAGAHSQQIATASPDHDSREINAIVEGAARNDAGWRKQADDYIRGEERSTFGNRSHASDRGIRLLEAVDERCRRGDCVTGRQPMGGGASVAQSPAHDVARIAKSNVCSAYPIDAVGVKRWNVPAGSLAFDFQPRGTQPSAGAIPVVPGDTRLTGGPRGARYIEDYVLTGDSLLEVKGFKTPVPQGRLRVILLGSTQQRAQGERLPFGPSIEVNGRALEVLGVAPNHWLQRGVLTGADRNQSMASANLLPGSAPAIVFETDSDRGHLTLGFPTGIEVGALIIEPANQPSSFLLDAAAPGAVASESTCMQEQEKIDRALGKLPSGRPTQPRTPTVQTTPLPPDPMPLSPS
;
A
#
# COMPACT_ATOMS: atom_id res chain seq x y z
N MET A 1 24.21 -41.02 -25.05
CA MET A 1 23.77 -41.47 -23.72
C MET A 1 24.52 -40.63 -22.71
N VAL A 2 23.95 -39.50 -22.28
CA VAL A 2 24.55 -38.57 -21.31
C VAL A 2 23.42 -38.15 -20.37
N ALA A 3 23.63 -38.38 -19.07
CA ALA A 3 22.63 -38.26 -18.03
C ALA A 3 22.41 -36.79 -17.62
N PHE A 4 21.15 -36.38 -17.47
CA PHE A 4 20.74 -35.13 -16.86
C PHE A 4 20.69 -35.31 -15.34
N GLY A 5 21.55 -34.58 -14.61
CA GLY A 5 21.45 -34.41 -13.17
C GLY A 5 20.48 -33.27 -12.85
N ALA A 6 19.31 -33.59 -12.32
CA ALA A 6 18.37 -32.61 -11.79
C ALA A 6 18.85 -32.14 -10.41
N GLY A 7 19.43 -30.94 -10.35
CA GLY A 7 19.72 -30.24 -9.10
C GLY A 7 18.46 -29.54 -8.59
N ALA A 8 17.85 -30.10 -7.54
CA ALA A 8 16.74 -29.46 -6.83
C ALA A 8 17.27 -28.27 -6.01
N HIS A 9 17.03 -27.04 -6.49
CA HIS A 9 17.20 -25.84 -5.68
C HIS A 9 16.05 -25.75 -4.67
N SER A 10 16.31 -26.21 -3.44
CA SER A 10 15.44 -25.91 -2.30
C SER A 10 15.61 -24.42 -1.96
N GLN A 11 14.59 -23.61 -2.26
CA GLN A 11 14.47 -22.26 -1.71
C GLN A 11 14.18 -22.39 -0.21
N GLN A 12 15.19 -22.14 0.63
CA GLN A 12 14.98 -21.88 2.05
C GLN A 12 14.25 -20.53 2.16
N ILE A 13 12.95 -20.59 2.50
CA ILE A 13 12.22 -19.42 3.01
C ILE A 13 12.94 -19.06 4.32
N ALA A 14 13.64 -17.92 4.34
CA ALA A 14 14.19 -17.37 5.57
C ALA A 14 13.03 -17.05 6.51
N THR A 15 12.74 -17.95 7.44
CA THR A 15 11.84 -17.68 8.55
C THR A 15 12.55 -16.69 9.47
N ALA A 16 12.03 -15.48 9.58
CA ALA A 16 12.47 -14.50 10.57
C ALA A 16 12.61 -15.17 11.96
N SER A 17 13.67 -14.83 12.70
CA SER A 17 13.92 -15.41 14.01
C SER A 17 12.76 -15.08 14.96
N PRO A 18 12.11 -16.09 15.60
CA PRO A 18 10.96 -15.89 16.49
C PRO A 18 11.21 -14.85 17.61
N ASP A 19 12.47 -14.69 18.01
CA ASP A 19 12.90 -13.79 19.10
C ASP A 19 13.01 -12.32 18.69
N HIS A 20 13.12 -12.02 17.39
CA HIS A 20 13.14 -10.64 16.90
C HIS A 20 11.71 -10.09 16.82
N ASP A 21 10.82 -10.81 16.13
CA ASP A 21 9.41 -10.43 15.97
C ASP A 21 8.70 -10.26 17.31
N SER A 22 8.98 -11.15 18.27
CA SER A 22 8.37 -11.07 19.61
C SER A 22 8.78 -9.80 20.37
N ARG A 23 10.02 -9.33 20.23
CA ARG A 23 10.50 -8.11 20.90
C ARG A 23 9.89 -6.84 20.31
N GLU A 24 9.78 -6.79 18.99
CA GLU A 24 9.18 -5.66 18.28
C GLU A 24 7.68 -5.53 18.59
N ILE A 25 6.94 -6.64 18.53
CA ILE A 25 5.52 -6.67 18.92
C ILE A 25 5.34 -6.20 20.37
N ASN A 26 6.17 -6.68 21.30
CA ASN A 26 6.06 -6.30 22.71
C ASN A 26 6.25 -4.79 22.92
N ALA A 27 7.23 -4.18 22.25
CA ALA A 27 7.45 -2.73 22.33
C ALA A 27 6.25 -1.93 21.82
N ILE A 28 5.66 -2.36 20.70
CA ILE A 28 4.46 -1.73 20.13
C ILE A 28 3.26 -1.91 21.06
N VAL A 29 3.04 -3.11 21.59
CA VAL A 29 1.95 -3.43 22.52
C VAL A 29 2.05 -2.61 23.80
N GLU A 30 3.25 -2.47 24.36
CA GLU A 30 3.48 -1.59 25.52
C GLU A 30 3.19 -0.12 25.21
N GLY A 31 3.66 0.37 24.06
CA GLY A 31 3.39 1.74 23.62
C GLY A 31 1.90 1.98 23.38
N ALA A 32 1.21 1.01 22.77
CA ALA A 32 -0.24 1.06 22.55
C ALA A 32 -1.01 1.08 23.88
N ALA A 33 -0.60 0.26 24.84
CA ALA A 33 -1.21 0.19 26.16
C ALA A 33 -1.07 1.51 26.94
N ARG A 34 0.09 2.20 26.83
CA ARG A 34 0.31 3.53 27.43
C ARG A 34 -0.23 4.68 26.58
N ASN A 35 -0.71 4.39 25.36
CA ASN A 35 -1.06 5.37 24.33
C ASN A 35 0.10 6.36 24.03
N ASP A 36 1.33 5.83 23.93
CA ASP A 36 2.53 6.57 23.59
C ASP A 36 2.42 7.16 22.16
N ALA A 37 2.84 8.41 21.94
CA ALA A 37 2.63 9.08 20.65
C ALA A 37 3.25 8.34 19.43
N GLY A 38 4.28 7.51 19.65
CA GLY A 38 5.02 6.80 18.60
C GLY A 38 4.48 5.43 18.20
N TRP A 39 3.58 4.81 18.98
CA TRP A 39 3.27 3.38 18.78
C TRP A 39 2.58 3.09 17.44
N ARG A 40 1.78 4.04 16.92
CA ARG A 40 1.09 3.87 15.62
C ARG A 40 2.07 3.83 14.45
N LYS A 41 3.14 4.62 14.52
CA LYS A 41 4.21 4.58 13.51
C LYS A 41 4.97 3.26 13.58
N GLN A 42 5.31 2.79 14.78
CA GLN A 42 5.97 1.50 14.96
C GLN A 42 5.08 0.34 14.49
N ALA A 43 3.77 0.40 14.75
CA ALA A 43 2.80 -0.57 14.23
C ALA A 43 2.77 -0.57 12.69
N ASP A 44 2.74 0.61 12.08
CA ASP A 44 2.78 0.77 10.62
C ASP A 44 4.08 0.21 10.02
N ASP A 45 5.23 0.55 10.60
CA ASP A 45 6.55 0.05 10.17
C ASP A 45 6.64 -1.49 10.31
N TYR A 46 6.19 -2.05 11.44
CA TYR A 46 6.14 -3.51 11.66
C TYR A 46 5.21 -4.22 10.67
N ILE A 47 3.99 -3.71 10.46
CA ILE A 47 3.00 -4.29 9.54
C ILE A 47 3.52 -4.27 8.11
N ARG A 48 4.08 -3.14 7.68
CA ARG A 48 4.68 -2.99 6.35
C ARG A 48 5.85 -3.95 6.14
N GLY A 49 6.66 -4.12 7.19
CA GLY A 49 7.89 -4.87 7.18
C GLY A 49 9.00 -4.15 6.41
N GLU A 50 10.24 -4.37 6.86
CA GLU A 50 11.43 -3.78 6.22
C GLU A 50 12.15 -4.76 5.28
N GLU A 51 11.83 -6.05 5.36
CA GLU A 51 12.45 -7.09 4.54
C GLU A 51 11.99 -6.97 3.09
N ARG A 52 12.97 -6.80 2.17
CA ARG A 52 12.72 -6.69 0.72
C ARG A 52 11.89 -7.84 0.16
N SER A 53 12.05 -9.06 0.68
CA SER A 53 11.32 -10.27 0.26
C SER A 53 9.83 -10.24 0.62
N THR A 54 9.45 -9.49 1.65
CA THR A 54 8.06 -9.39 2.13
C THR A 54 7.43 -8.03 1.86
N PHE A 55 8.23 -7.05 1.43
CA PHE A 55 7.78 -5.70 1.17
C PHE A 55 6.70 -5.67 0.08
N GLY A 56 5.57 -5.05 0.37
CA GLY A 56 4.40 -5.01 -0.50
C GLY A 56 3.58 -6.31 -0.57
N ASN A 57 3.98 -7.37 0.15
CA ASN A 57 3.18 -8.60 0.22
C ASN A 57 1.98 -8.40 1.15
N ARG A 58 0.78 -8.32 0.57
CA ARG A 58 -0.48 -8.06 1.27
C ARG A 58 -0.84 -9.14 2.28
N SER A 59 -0.56 -10.41 1.99
CA SER A 59 -0.81 -11.49 2.96
C SER A 59 0.12 -11.36 4.17
N HIS A 60 1.39 -10.99 3.95
CA HIS A 60 2.30 -10.75 5.07
C HIS A 60 1.86 -9.56 5.92
N ALA A 61 1.45 -8.46 5.28
CA ALA A 61 0.93 -7.29 5.98
C ALA A 61 -0.35 -7.63 6.79
N SER A 62 -1.27 -8.41 6.22
CA SER A 62 -2.48 -8.85 6.92
C SER A 62 -2.15 -9.78 8.09
N ASP A 63 -1.24 -10.75 7.90
CA ASP A 63 -0.81 -11.67 8.95
C ASP A 63 -0.10 -10.96 10.10
N ARG A 64 0.81 -10.02 9.80
CA ARG A 64 1.46 -9.18 10.82
C ARG A 64 0.45 -8.30 11.54
N GLY A 65 -0.47 -7.68 10.80
CA GLY A 65 -1.55 -6.87 11.35
C GLY A 65 -2.45 -7.65 12.31
N ILE A 66 -2.83 -8.87 11.94
CA ILE A 66 -3.65 -9.77 12.78
C ILE A 66 -2.88 -10.19 14.04
N ARG A 67 -1.60 -10.57 13.92
CA ARG A 67 -0.78 -10.92 15.09
C ARG A 67 -0.65 -9.74 16.08
N LEU A 68 -0.39 -8.54 15.56
CA LEU A 68 -0.29 -7.35 16.41
C LEU A 68 -1.64 -6.98 17.04
N LEU A 69 -2.73 -7.09 16.26
CA LEU A 69 -4.10 -6.88 16.71
C LEU A 69 -4.44 -7.79 17.90
N GLU A 70 -4.17 -9.08 17.78
CA GLU A 70 -4.42 -10.09 18.83
C GLU A 70 -3.56 -9.82 20.08
N ALA A 71 -2.30 -9.45 19.90
CA ALA A 71 -1.40 -9.14 21.01
C ALA A 71 -1.83 -7.88 21.79
N VAL A 72 -2.26 -6.83 21.07
CA VAL A 72 -2.79 -5.60 21.66
C VAL A 72 -4.10 -5.87 22.40
N ASP A 73 -5.02 -6.65 21.82
CA ASP A 73 -6.28 -7.02 22.46
C ASP A 73 -6.05 -7.80 23.77
N GLU A 74 -5.21 -8.84 23.73
CA GLU A 74 -4.88 -9.64 24.92
C GLU A 74 -4.29 -8.77 26.02
N ARG A 75 -3.38 -7.83 25.68
CA ARG A 75 -2.82 -6.88 26.65
C ARG A 75 -3.91 -5.98 27.25
N CYS A 76 -4.78 -5.42 26.41
CA CYS A 76 -5.85 -4.55 26.90
C CYS A 76 -6.87 -5.29 27.76
N ARG A 77 -7.17 -6.56 27.47
CA ARG A 77 -8.05 -7.40 28.30
C ARG A 77 -7.50 -7.69 29.68
N ARG A 78 -6.17 -7.68 29.86
CA ARG A 78 -5.54 -7.79 31.19
C ARG A 78 -5.67 -6.53 32.04
N GLY A 79 -6.25 -5.46 31.50
CA GLY A 79 -6.48 -4.20 32.20
C GLY A 79 -5.34 -3.19 32.08
N ASP A 80 -4.35 -3.47 31.22
CA ASP A 80 -3.12 -2.69 31.12
C ASP A 80 -3.20 -1.50 30.13
N CYS A 81 -4.31 -1.37 29.40
CA CYS A 81 -4.48 -0.31 28.42
C CYS A 81 -5.18 0.92 29.00
N VAL A 82 -4.55 2.08 28.82
CA VAL A 82 -5.17 3.39 29.05
C VAL A 82 -6.19 3.62 27.93
N THR A 83 -7.43 3.19 28.12
CA THR A 83 -8.50 3.52 27.18
C THR A 83 -8.83 5.00 27.31
N GLY A 84 -8.26 5.83 26.44
CA GLY A 84 -8.64 7.23 26.31
C GLY A 84 -10.12 7.31 25.91
N ARG A 85 -10.95 7.96 26.73
CA ARG A 85 -12.27 8.42 26.27
C ARG A 85 -12.02 9.65 25.39
N GLN A 86 -12.08 9.50 24.06
CA GLN A 86 -12.21 10.67 23.21
C GLN A 86 -13.68 11.16 23.25
N PRO A 87 -13.92 12.45 23.57
CA PRO A 87 -15.25 13.02 23.45
C PRO A 87 -15.60 13.16 21.95
N MET A 88 -16.50 12.32 21.46
CA MET A 88 -17.18 12.59 20.20
C MET A 88 -18.23 13.67 20.47
N GLY A 89 -18.22 14.75 19.69
CA GLY A 89 -19.24 15.80 19.74
C GLY A 89 -20.62 15.20 19.48
N GLY A 90 -21.36 14.88 20.54
CA GLY A 90 -22.63 14.15 20.46
C GLY A 90 -22.96 13.20 21.62
N GLY A 91 -22.14 13.13 22.69
CA GLY A 91 -22.57 12.51 23.97
C GLY A 91 -22.36 11.00 24.10
N ALA A 92 -21.78 10.32 23.11
CA ALA A 92 -21.35 8.93 23.20
C ALA A 92 -19.83 8.82 22.99
N SER A 93 -19.07 8.56 24.06
CA SER A 93 -17.65 8.23 23.93
C SER A 93 -17.51 6.74 23.64
N VAL A 94 -17.17 6.36 22.41
CA VAL A 94 -16.66 5.01 22.14
C VAL A 94 -15.17 5.05 22.46
N ALA A 95 -14.74 4.27 23.46
CA ALA A 95 -13.32 4.04 23.64
C ALA A 95 -12.80 3.34 22.37
N GLN A 96 -12.05 4.06 21.53
CA GLN A 96 -11.37 3.43 20.40
C GLN A 96 -10.27 2.55 20.98
N SER A 97 -10.51 1.25 21.01
CA SER A 97 -9.49 0.28 21.44
C SER A 97 -8.27 0.42 20.52
N PRO A 98 -7.04 0.41 21.06
CA PRO A 98 -5.82 0.35 20.25
C PRO A 98 -5.85 -0.80 19.22
N ALA A 99 -6.59 -1.88 19.49
CA ALA A 99 -6.87 -2.95 18.53
C ALA A 99 -7.58 -2.45 17.25
N HIS A 100 -8.57 -1.58 17.36
CA HIS A 100 -9.24 -0.98 16.19
C HIS A 100 -8.29 -0.11 15.37
N ASP A 101 -7.38 0.61 16.03
CA ASP A 101 -6.34 1.39 15.35
C ASP A 101 -5.35 0.50 14.60
N VAL A 102 -4.91 -0.61 15.21
CA VAL A 102 -4.07 -1.61 14.53
C VAL A 102 -4.79 -2.17 13.30
N ALA A 103 -6.07 -2.53 13.43
CA ALA A 103 -6.86 -3.02 12.30
C ALA A 103 -6.93 -1.97 11.18
N ARG A 104 -7.13 -0.69 11.50
CA ARG A 104 -7.12 0.40 10.52
C ARG A 104 -5.77 0.54 9.82
N ILE A 105 -4.66 0.50 10.57
CA ILE A 105 -3.29 0.57 10.01
C ILE A 105 -3.02 -0.64 9.10
N ALA A 106 -3.42 -1.84 9.52
CA ALA A 106 -3.28 -3.06 8.74
C ALA A 106 -4.05 -2.97 7.42
N LYS A 107 -5.30 -2.50 7.46
CA LYS A 107 -6.14 -2.32 6.27
C LYS A 107 -5.60 -1.31 5.26
N SER A 108 -4.95 -0.25 5.75
CA SER A 108 -4.24 0.73 4.92
C SER A 108 -3.06 0.08 4.19
N ASN A 109 -2.24 -0.68 4.91
CA ASN A 109 -1.07 -1.35 4.31
C ASN A 109 -1.44 -2.43 3.29
N VAL A 110 -2.50 -3.23 3.50
CA VAL A 110 -2.90 -4.25 2.52
C VAL A 110 -3.48 -3.65 1.24
N CYS A 111 -4.02 -2.44 1.29
CA CYS A 111 -4.64 -1.77 0.15
C CYS A 111 -3.78 -0.67 -0.48
N SER A 112 -2.48 -0.66 -0.16
CA SER A 112 -1.55 0.32 -0.68
C SER A 112 -0.88 -0.11 -1.98
N ALA A 113 -0.56 0.86 -2.81
CA ALA A 113 0.39 0.76 -3.91
C ALA A 113 1.79 1.19 -3.46
N TYR A 114 2.81 0.61 -4.10
CA TYR A 114 4.21 0.85 -3.78
C TYR A 114 4.94 1.40 -4.99
N PRO A 115 5.81 2.40 -4.82
CA PRO A 115 6.70 2.83 -5.89
C PRO A 115 7.73 1.73 -6.21
N ILE A 116 7.94 1.51 -7.50
CA ILE A 116 8.84 0.52 -8.09
C ILE A 116 9.84 1.28 -8.95
N ASP A 117 11.11 0.87 -8.94
CA ASP A 117 12.06 1.35 -9.94
C ASP A 117 11.73 0.73 -11.30
N ALA A 118 11.43 1.53 -12.32
CA ALA A 118 11.16 1.07 -13.67
C ALA A 118 12.31 1.40 -14.62
N VAL A 119 12.72 0.43 -15.44
CA VAL A 119 13.73 0.62 -16.48
C VAL A 119 13.08 0.38 -17.84
N GLY A 120 13.29 1.33 -18.76
CA GLY A 120 12.84 1.26 -20.14
C GLY A 120 13.77 0.43 -21.03
N VAL A 121 13.25 0.00 -22.18
CA VAL A 121 14.03 -0.62 -23.26
C VAL A 121 14.12 0.32 -24.46
N LYS A 122 15.24 0.27 -25.20
CA LYS A 122 15.52 1.19 -26.33
C LYS A 122 14.49 1.13 -27.47
N ARG A 123 13.78 0.02 -27.64
CA ARG A 123 12.84 -0.23 -28.75
C ARG A 123 11.51 -0.73 -28.24
N TRP A 124 10.97 0.00 -27.27
CA TRP A 124 9.66 -0.31 -26.73
C TRP A 124 8.57 -0.02 -27.77
N ASN A 125 7.60 -0.92 -27.86
CA ASN A 125 6.40 -0.79 -28.69
C ASN A 125 5.20 -1.17 -27.83
N VAL A 126 4.06 -0.54 -28.09
CA VAL A 126 2.81 -0.89 -27.40
C VAL A 126 2.48 -2.37 -27.64
N PRO A 127 2.32 -3.16 -26.56
CA PRO A 127 1.89 -4.55 -26.68
C PRO A 127 0.50 -4.67 -27.30
N ALA A 128 0.27 -5.77 -28.04
CA ALA A 128 -1.04 -6.05 -28.60
C ALA A 128 -2.12 -6.16 -27.51
N GLY A 129 -3.24 -5.47 -27.70
CA GLY A 129 -4.36 -5.45 -26.74
C GLY A 129 -4.18 -4.47 -25.58
N SER A 130 -3.04 -3.76 -25.51
CA SER A 130 -2.80 -2.71 -24.53
C SER A 130 -3.09 -1.32 -25.11
N LEU A 131 -3.41 -0.37 -24.24
CA LEU A 131 -3.40 1.06 -24.54
C LEU A 131 -2.18 1.67 -23.84
N ALA A 132 -1.46 2.54 -24.52
CA ALA A 132 -0.39 3.31 -23.92
C ALA A 132 -0.56 4.78 -24.24
N PHE A 133 -0.35 5.61 -23.23
CA PHE A 133 -0.44 7.05 -23.31
C PHE A 133 0.92 7.64 -22.96
N ASP A 134 1.42 8.50 -23.84
CA ASP A 134 2.72 9.14 -23.74
C ASP A 134 2.52 10.63 -23.40
N PHE A 135 2.80 10.98 -22.14
CA PHE A 135 2.55 12.30 -21.57
C PHE A 135 3.75 13.19 -21.86
N GLN A 136 3.58 14.16 -22.75
CA GLN A 136 4.72 14.85 -23.36
C GLN A 136 4.42 16.32 -23.69
N PRO A 137 5.47 17.15 -23.86
CA PRO A 137 5.31 18.51 -24.36
C PRO A 137 4.62 18.57 -25.73
N ARG A 138 4.15 19.76 -26.14
CA ARG A 138 3.59 19.91 -27.49
C ARG A 138 4.68 19.80 -28.55
N GLY A 139 4.38 19.12 -29.65
CA GLY A 139 5.26 19.03 -30.83
C GLY A 139 6.34 17.96 -30.74
N THR A 140 6.34 17.15 -29.68
CA THR A 140 7.22 15.99 -29.54
C THR A 140 6.63 14.78 -30.27
N GLN A 141 7.50 13.91 -30.77
CA GLN A 141 7.08 12.67 -31.42
C GLN A 141 6.74 11.63 -30.33
N PRO A 142 5.52 11.07 -30.33
CA PRO A 142 5.17 10.02 -29.39
C PRO A 142 5.98 8.74 -29.65
N SER A 143 6.17 8.00 -28.57
CA SER A 143 6.68 6.62 -28.57
C SER A 143 5.87 5.74 -29.53
N ALA A 144 6.52 4.76 -30.16
CA ALA A 144 5.91 3.96 -31.22
C ALA A 144 4.63 3.23 -30.77
N GLY A 145 3.51 3.58 -31.40
CA GLY A 145 2.17 3.05 -31.11
C GLY A 145 1.46 3.71 -29.92
N ALA A 146 2.14 4.54 -29.13
CA ALA A 146 1.55 5.22 -27.98
C ALA A 146 0.69 6.41 -28.43
N ILE A 147 -0.35 6.67 -27.67
CA ILE A 147 -1.28 7.78 -27.90
C ILE A 147 -0.72 9.00 -27.17
N PRO A 148 -0.40 10.11 -27.88
CA PRO A 148 0.11 11.29 -27.21
C PRO A 148 -0.94 11.89 -26.28
N VAL A 149 -0.48 12.39 -25.13
CA VAL A 149 -1.25 13.24 -24.21
C VAL A 149 -0.42 14.50 -23.98
N VAL A 150 -0.95 15.64 -24.40
CA VAL A 150 -0.24 16.94 -24.38
C VAL A 150 -1.04 17.97 -23.58
N PRO A 151 -0.45 19.12 -23.18
CA PRO A 151 -1.18 20.15 -22.46
C PRO A 151 -2.42 20.61 -23.23
N GLY A 152 -3.58 20.63 -22.58
CA GLY A 152 -4.87 20.97 -23.18
C GLY A 152 -5.64 19.80 -23.80
N ASP A 153 -5.16 18.57 -23.69
CA ASP A 153 -5.91 17.37 -24.05
C ASP A 153 -7.21 17.25 -23.24
N THR A 154 -8.33 16.93 -23.90
CA THR A 154 -9.66 16.88 -23.25
C THR A 154 -9.81 15.75 -22.25
N ARG A 155 -8.93 14.74 -22.30
CA ARG A 155 -8.87 13.65 -21.33
C ARG A 155 -8.20 14.07 -20.02
N LEU A 156 -7.50 15.20 -20.00
CA LEU A 156 -6.63 15.64 -18.92
C LEU A 156 -7.32 16.68 -18.03
N THR A 157 -7.08 16.59 -16.73
CA THR A 157 -7.32 17.67 -15.77
C THR A 157 -5.99 18.08 -15.16
N GLY A 158 -5.65 19.37 -15.18
CA GLY A 158 -4.29 19.83 -14.84
C GLY A 158 -3.32 19.65 -16.00
N GLY A 159 -2.05 19.36 -15.71
CA GLY A 159 -1.04 19.12 -16.74
C GLY A 159 -0.73 20.31 -17.67
N PRO A 160 -0.63 21.56 -17.18
CA PRO A 160 -0.51 22.74 -18.04
C PRO A 160 0.85 22.81 -18.75
N ARG A 161 1.84 22.06 -18.28
CA ARG A 161 3.23 22.12 -18.74
C ARG A 161 3.75 20.72 -19.01
N GLY A 162 4.48 20.58 -20.11
CA GLY A 162 5.30 19.42 -20.37
C GLY A 162 6.77 19.72 -20.11
N ALA A 163 7.51 18.70 -19.70
CA ALA A 163 8.96 18.73 -19.57
C ALA A 163 9.59 17.66 -20.46
N ARG A 164 10.77 17.96 -20.97
CA ARG A 164 11.62 17.04 -21.72
C ARG A 164 12.97 16.97 -21.04
N TYR A 165 13.36 15.77 -20.63
CA TYR A 165 14.59 15.53 -19.89
C TYR A 165 15.61 14.77 -20.74
N ILE A 166 15.20 13.66 -21.34
CA ILE A 166 16.11 12.79 -22.12
C ILE A 166 15.36 12.24 -23.32
N GLU A 167 15.68 12.71 -24.52
CA GLU A 167 14.94 12.40 -25.75
C GLU A 167 14.97 10.91 -26.13
N ASP A 168 16.05 10.20 -25.80
CA ASP A 168 16.20 8.77 -26.12
C ASP A 168 15.38 7.85 -25.20
N TYR A 169 14.74 8.39 -24.16
CA TYR A 169 14.08 7.60 -23.14
C TYR A 169 12.59 7.48 -23.43
N VAL A 170 12.26 6.38 -24.10
CA VAL A 170 10.89 6.01 -24.45
C VAL A 170 10.01 5.99 -23.20
N LEU A 171 8.88 6.71 -23.23
CA LEU A 171 7.87 6.85 -22.15
C LEU A 171 8.30 7.52 -20.83
N THR A 172 9.59 7.70 -20.56
CA THR A 172 10.09 8.22 -19.28
C THR A 172 11.00 9.45 -19.41
N GLY A 173 11.35 9.79 -20.65
CA GLY A 173 12.19 10.93 -21.01
C GLY A 173 11.45 12.26 -21.08
N ASP A 174 10.14 12.20 -21.35
CA ASP A 174 9.21 13.32 -21.37
C ASP A 174 8.17 13.12 -20.24
N SER A 175 7.55 14.22 -19.80
CA SER A 175 6.45 14.17 -18.82
C SER A 175 5.51 15.37 -18.92
N LEU A 176 4.33 15.24 -18.31
CA LEU A 176 3.47 16.36 -17.93
C LEU A 176 3.54 16.60 -16.42
N LEU A 177 3.62 17.88 -16.03
CA LEU A 177 3.70 18.32 -14.65
C LEU A 177 2.33 18.76 -14.13
N GLU A 178 2.07 18.55 -12.83
CA GLU A 178 0.81 18.96 -12.16
C GLU A 178 -0.45 18.34 -12.79
N VAL A 179 -0.34 17.08 -13.25
CA VAL A 179 -1.49 16.29 -13.70
C VAL A 179 -2.36 15.96 -12.49
N LYS A 180 -3.63 16.41 -12.52
CA LYS A 180 -4.61 16.21 -11.44
C LYS A 180 -5.64 15.13 -11.76
N GLY A 181 -5.77 14.76 -13.03
CA GLY A 181 -6.60 13.64 -13.41
C GLY A 181 -6.48 13.29 -14.89
N PHE A 182 -6.89 12.07 -15.22
CA PHE A 182 -6.90 11.56 -16.57
C PHE A 182 -8.08 10.61 -16.77
N LYS A 183 -8.84 10.78 -17.85
CA LYS A 183 -9.99 9.95 -18.18
C LYS A 183 -9.90 9.42 -19.61
N THR A 184 -9.99 8.11 -19.79
CA THR A 184 -9.92 7.48 -21.11
C THR A 184 -10.93 6.35 -21.25
N PRO A 185 -11.51 6.12 -22.44
CA PRO A 185 -12.22 4.88 -22.72
C PRO A 185 -11.28 3.68 -22.63
N VAL A 186 -11.79 2.56 -22.13
CA VAL A 186 -11.08 1.28 -21.97
C VAL A 186 -12.04 0.11 -22.19
N PRO A 187 -11.54 -1.08 -22.57
CA PRO A 187 -12.37 -2.29 -22.62
C PRO A 187 -12.97 -2.61 -21.25
N GLN A 188 -14.15 -3.23 -21.25
CA GLN A 188 -14.74 -3.78 -20.03
C GLN A 188 -13.92 -4.96 -19.51
N GLY A 189 -13.89 -5.12 -18.19
CA GLY A 189 -13.21 -6.21 -17.50
C GLY A 189 -12.08 -5.74 -16.59
N ARG A 190 -11.30 -6.70 -16.10
CA ARG A 190 -10.19 -6.45 -15.17
C ARG A 190 -8.97 -5.93 -15.93
N LEU A 191 -8.51 -4.75 -15.57
CA LEU A 191 -7.39 -4.05 -16.17
C LEU A 191 -6.21 -4.03 -15.20
N ARG A 192 -5.00 -4.10 -15.75
CA ARG A 192 -3.77 -3.70 -15.08
C ARG A 192 -3.36 -2.34 -15.60
N VAL A 193 -3.05 -1.44 -14.68
CA VAL A 193 -2.64 -0.07 -14.94
C VAL A 193 -1.21 0.09 -14.45
N ILE A 194 -0.34 0.56 -15.33
CA ILE A 194 1.06 0.86 -15.05
C ILE A 194 1.22 2.36 -15.25
N LEU A 195 1.42 3.09 -14.15
CA LEU A 195 1.64 4.52 -14.15
C LEU A 195 3.14 4.78 -13.99
N LEU A 196 3.72 5.57 -14.89
CA LEU A 196 5.14 5.88 -14.95
C LEU A 196 5.33 7.38 -14.75
N GLY A 197 6.27 7.75 -13.88
CA GLY A 197 6.79 9.12 -13.81
C GLY A 197 7.95 9.31 -14.76
N SER A 198 8.74 10.36 -14.55
CA SER A 198 9.95 10.62 -15.33
C SER A 198 11.22 10.11 -14.63
N THR A 199 12.30 9.98 -15.40
CA THR A 199 13.62 9.72 -14.82
C THR A 199 14.12 10.85 -13.92
N GLN A 200 13.67 12.09 -14.17
CA GLN A 200 14.04 13.24 -13.35
C GLN A 200 13.43 13.15 -11.95
N GLN A 201 12.16 12.72 -11.88
CA GLN A 201 11.47 12.52 -10.62
C GLN A 201 12.20 11.52 -9.72
N ARG A 202 12.75 10.45 -10.31
CA ARG A 202 13.61 9.50 -9.61
C ARG A 202 14.89 10.16 -9.08
N ALA A 203 15.53 11.00 -9.90
CA ALA A 203 16.77 11.70 -9.55
C ALA A 203 16.58 12.69 -8.38
N GLN A 204 15.38 13.27 -8.25
CA GLN A 204 15.01 14.16 -7.14
C GLN A 204 14.79 13.43 -5.81
N GLY A 205 14.71 12.10 -5.82
CA GLY A 205 14.63 11.29 -4.63
C GLY A 205 13.30 11.39 -3.87
N GLU A 206 12.22 11.68 -4.59
CA GLU A 206 10.89 11.82 -4.00
C GLU A 206 10.43 10.53 -3.32
N ARG A 207 9.85 10.64 -2.12
CA ARG A 207 9.26 9.48 -1.42
C ARG A 207 7.90 9.07 -1.96
N LEU A 208 7.18 10.02 -2.56
CA LEU A 208 5.80 9.89 -3.03
C LEU A 208 5.70 10.49 -4.45
N PRO A 209 6.30 9.84 -5.46
CA PRO A 209 6.31 10.37 -6.83
C PRO A 209 4.88 10.51 -7.42
N PHE A 210 3.92 9.74 -6.91
CA PHE A 210 2.54 9.79 -7.38
C PHE A 210 1.59 10.41 -6.34
N GLY A 211 2.12 11.21 -5.42
CA GLY A 211 1.36 11.74 -4.29
C GLY A 211 1.03 10.67 -3.24
N PRO A 212 0.29 11.03 -2.17
CA PRO A 212 -0.06 10.10 -1.10
C PRO A 212 -1.21 9.14 -1.46
N SER A 213 -1.95 9.43 -2.53
CA SER A 213 -3.05 8.59 -3.00
C SER A 213 -3.34 8.84 -4.48
N ILE A 214 -3.94 7.84 -5.12
CA ILE A 214 -4.46 7.88 -6.49
C ILE A 214 -5.96 7.54 -6.40
N GLU A 215 -6.81 8.39 -6.95
CA GLU A 215 -8.23 8.06 -7.10
C GLU A 215 -8.42 7.24 -8.39
N VAL A 216 -8.91 6.02 -8.27
CA VAL A 216 -9.18 5.11 -9.39
C VAL A 216 -10.68 4.85 -9.43
N ASN A 217 -11.35 5.29 -10.50
CA ASN A 217 -12.79 5.16 -10.66
C ASN A 217 -13.60 5.67 -9.44
N GLY A 218 -13.10 6.71 -8.77
CA GLY A 218 -13.70 7.32 -7.57
C GLY A 218 -13.34 6.65 -6.24
N ARG A 219 -12.46 5.65 -6.23
CA ARG A 219 -11.94 5.00 -5.02
C ARG A 219 -10.51 5.43 -4.77
N ALA A 220 -10.15 5.75 -3.53
CA ALA A 220 -8.78 6.08 -3.17
C ALA A 220 -7.92 4.81 -3.04
N LEU A 221 -6.82 4.77 -3.77
CA LEU A 221 -5.70 3.85 -3.62
C LEU A 221 -4.58 4.59 -2.89
N GLU A 222 -4.24 4.16 -1.69
CA GLU A 222 -3.16 4.78 -0.92
C GLU A 222 -1.80 4.45 -1.57
N VAL A 223 -0.89 5.42 -1.58
CA VAL A 223 0.48 5.25 -2.06
C VAL A 223 1.41 5.38 -0.88
N LEU A 224 2.18 4.32 -0.62
CA LEU A 224 3.10 4.33 0.51
C LEU A 224 4.35 5.14 0.18
N GLY A 225 4.72 6.02 1.11
CA GLY A 225 5.90 6.87 1.01
C GLY A 225 7.16 6.10 1.34
N VAL A 226 7.88 5.66 0.31
CA VAL A 226 9.07 4.84 0.45
C VAL A 226 10.27 5.63 -0.04
N ALA A 227 11.35 5.68 0.73
CA ALA A 227 12.57 6.31 0.27
C ALA A 227 13.11 5.55 -0.96
N PRO A 228 13.68 6.25 -1.96
CA PRO A 228 14.04 5.63 -3.24
C PRO A 228 15.03 4.47 -3.17
N ASN A 229 15.85 4.37 -2.14
CA ASN A 229 16.77 3.25 -1.90
C ASN A 229 16.06 1.99 -1.34
N HIS A 230 14.78 2.11 -0.97
CA HIS A 230 13.91 1.04 -0.48
C HIS A 230 12.77 0.72 -1.44
N TRP A 231 12.72 1.33 -2.63
CA TRP A 231 11.74 0.96 -3.65
C TRP A 231 11.89 -0.52 -4.04
N LEU A 232 10.78 -1.11 -4.45
CA LEU A 232 10.77 -2.49 -4.96
C LEU A 232 11.70 -2.59 -6.17
N GLN A 233 12.47 -3.69 -6.21
CA GLN A 233 13.50 -3.88 -7.23
C GLN A 233 12.88 -4.03 -8.63
N ARG A 234 13.44 -3.23 -9.53
CA ARG A 234 13.34 -3.18 -10.99
C ARG A 234 12.14 -3.91 -11.63
N GLY A 235 11.13 -3.14 -12.02
CA GLY A 235 10.27 -3.50 -13.14
C GLY A 235 10.92 -3.14 -14.48
N VAL A 236 10.72 -3.97 -15.51
CA VAL A 236 11.22 -3.73 -16.86
C VAL A 236 10.05 -3.56 -17.81
N LEU A 237 10.00 -2.42 -18.50
CA LEU A 237 9.05 -2.20 -19.59
C LEU A 237 9.50 -2.99 -20.81
N THR A 238 8.93 -4.17 -21.00
CA THR A 238 9.08 -4.95 -22.23
C THR A 238 8.10 -4.46 -23.29
N GLY A 239 8.57 -4.37 -24.53
CA GLY A 239 7.72 -3.98 -25.66
C GLY A 239 6.79 -5.11 -26.11
N ALA A 240 6.35 -5.05 -27.37
CA ALA A 240 5.55 -6.10 -28.00
C ALA A 240 6.22 -7.48 -28.04
N ASP A 241 7.56 -7.52 -28.10
CA ASP A 241 8.32 -8.75 -27.97
C ASP A 241 8.78 -8.92 -26.51
N ARG A 242 8.03 -9.74 -25.77
CA ARG A 242 8.28 -10.07 -24.36
C ARG A 242 9.56 -10.89 -24.16
N ASN A 243 10.12 -11.45 -25.24
CA ASN A 243 11.42 -12.13 -25.23
C ASN A 243 12.57 -11.17 -25.55
N GLN A 244 12.33 -9.87 -25.74
CA GLN A 244 13.41 -8.89 -25.78
C GLN A 244 14.23 -9.03 -24.51
N SER A 245 15.41 -9.62 -24.70
CA SER A 245 16.31 -10.02 -23.63
C SER A 245 16.52 -8.85 -22.68
N MET A 246 16.28 -9.09 -21.39
CA MET A 246 16.68 -8.23 -20.26
C MET A 246 18.22 -8.05 -20.18
N ALA A 247 18.97 -8.46 -21.21
CA ALA A 247 20.36 -8.10 -21.39
C ALA A 247 20.55 -6.60 -21.23
N SER A 248 21.54 -6.24 -20.43
CA SER A 248 21.92 -4.86 -20.11
C SER A 248 22.10 -3.97 -21.33
N ALA A 249 22.50 -4.52 -22.48
CA ALA A 249 22.66 -3.79 -23.74
C ALA A 249 21.35 -3.18 -24.30
N ASN A 250 20.20 -3.76 -23.95
CA ASN A 250 18.87 -3.34 -24.42
C ASN A 250 18.17 -2.39 -23.45
N LEU A 251 18.64 -2.33 -22.20
CA LEU A 251 18.10 -1.44 -21.18
C LEU A 251 18.61 -0.01 -21.39
N LEU A 252 17.74 0.96 -21.14
CA LEU A 252 18.14 2.36 -21.04
C LEU A 252 18.89 2.59 -19.71
N PRO A 253 19.87 3.52 -19.67
CA PRO A 253 20.50 3.87 -18.41
C PRO A 253 19.48 4.49 -17.43
N GLY A 254 19.65 4.36 -16.12
CA GLY A 254 18.74 4.99 -15.15
C GLY A 254 17.36 4.32 -15.00
N SER A 255 16.51 4.91 -14.15
CA SER A 255 15.16 4.42 -13.86
C SER A 255 14.18 5.57 -13.62
N ALA A 256 12.90 5.26 -13.75
CA ALA A 256 11.78 6.14 -13.42
C ALA A 256 10.92 5.49 -12.31
N PRO A 257 10.16 6.25 -11.51
CA PRO A 257 9.16 5.65 -10.64
C PRO A 257 8.05 5.01 -11.46
N ALA A 258 7.56 3.88 -10.96
CA ALA A 258 6.35 3.24 -11.44
C ALA A 258 5.44 2.82 -10.29
N ILE A 259 4.14 2.83 -10.54
CA ILE A 259 3.12 2.16 -9.73
C ILE A 259 2.33 1.22 -10.63
N VAL A 260 2.04 0.03 -10.13
CA VAL A 260 1.22 -0.96 -10.83
C VAL A 260 0.05 -1.36 -9.96
N PHE A 261 -1.16 -1.30 -10.50
CA PHE A 261 -2.37 -1.74 -9.83
C PHE A 261 -3.35 -2.37 -10.82
N GLU A 262 -4.33 -3.10 -10.30
CA GLU A 262 -5.41 -3.69 -11.07
C GLU A 262 -6.75 -3.16 -10.58
N THR A 263 -7.64 -2.89 -11.52
CA THR A 263 -8.97 -2.36 -11.28
C THR A 263 -9.95 -2.92 -12.29
N ASP A 264 -11.23 -3.00 -11.93
CA ASP A 264 -12.28 -3.38 -12.85
C ASP A 264 -12.80 -2.15 -13.61
N SER A 265 -13.02 -2.31 -14.93
CA SER A 265 -13.79 -1.36 -15.73
C SER A 265 -15.15 -1.93 -16.07
N ASP A 266 -16.16 -1.46 -15.35
CA ASP A 266 -17.57 -1.78 -15.57
C ASP A 266 -18.23 -0.82 -16.59
N ARG A 267 -17.81 0.46 -16.56
CA ARG A 267 -18.42 1.56 -17.32
C ARG A 267 -17.71 1.91 -18.63
N GLY A 268 -16.75 1.10 -19.08
CA GLY A 268 -16.01 1.32 -20.34
C GLY A 268 -15.07 2.54 -20.30
N HIS A 269 -14.79 3.05 -19.11
CA HIS A 269 -13.85 4.15 -18.88
C HIS A 269 -12.95 3.84 -17.69
N LEU A 270 -11.72 4.34 -17.74
CA LEU A 270 -10.83 4.49 -16.60
C LEU A 270 -10.79 5.98 -16.23
N THR A 271 -11.01 6.29 -14.96
CA THR A 271 -10.83 7.64 -14.42
C THR A 271 -9.76 7.60 -13.33
N LEU A 272 -8.71 8.40 -13.51
CA LEU A 272 -7.64 8.59 -12.54
C LEU A 272 -7.71 10.02 -11.99
N GLY A 273 -7.56 10.17 -10.67
CA GLY A 273 -7.45 11.45 -9.98
C GLY A 273 -6.20 11.48 -9.10
N PHE A 274 -5.56 12.65 -9.04
CA PHE A 274 -4.32 12.87 -8.30
C PHE A 274 -4.49 14.14 -7.44
N PRO A 275 -4.89 14.00 -6.16
CA PRO A 275 -5.31 15.13 -5.34
C PRO A 275 -4.28 16.26 -5.21
N THR A 276 -3.00 15.90 -5.18
CA THR A 276 -1.90 16.87 -5.04
C THR A 276 -1.38 17.41 -6.37
N GLY A 277 -1.83 16.84 -7.50
CA GLY A 277 -1.12 16.96 -8.78
C GLY A 277 0.18 16.17 -8.77
N ILE A 278 0.52 15.54 -9.89
CA ILE A 278 1.73 14.71 -10.02
C ILE A 278 2.44 14.97 -11.34
N GLU A 279 3.68 14.49 -11.44
CA GLU A 279 4.39 14.35 -12.71
C GLU A 279 4.10 12.96 -13.31
N VAL A 280 3.70 12.91 -14.58
CA VAL A 280 3.40 11.66 -15.31
C VAL A 280 4.18 11.64 -16.61
N GLY A 281 4.97 10.59 -16.84
CA GLY A 281 5.63 10.32 -18.12
C GLY A 281 4.78 9.43 -19.02
N ALA A 282 4.17 8.39 -18.46
CA ALA A 282 3.34 7.49 -19.25
C ALA A 282 2.29 6.74 -18.43
N LEU A 283 1.27 6.24 -19.13
CA LEU A 283 0.25 5.35 -18.60
C LEU A 283 0.06 4.19 -19.56
N ILE A 284 0.19 2.96 -19.08
CA ILE A 284 -0.11 1.75 -19.85
C ILE A 284 -1.29 1.04 -19.18
N ILE A 285 -2.25 0.63 -20.00
CA ILE A 285 -3.44 -0.11 -19.59
C ILE A 285 -3.47 -1.40 -20.38
N GLU A 286 -3.51 -2.53 -19.69
CA GLU A 286 -3.51 -3.86 -20.30
C GLU A 286 -4.53 -4.78 -19.62
N PRO A 287 -5.02 -5.84 -20.29
CA PRO A 287 -5.87 -6.83 -19.64
C PRO A 287 -5.12 -7.56 -18.52
N ALA A 288 -5.69 -7.61 -17.31
CA ALA A 288 -5.02 -8.23 -16.16
C ALA A 288 -4.85 -9.75 -16.32
N ASN A 289 -5.71 -10.40 -17.12
CA ASN A 289 -5.66 -11.83 -17.41
C ASN A 289 -4.63 -12.21 -18.50
N GLN A 290 -3.84 -11.24 -18.98
CA GLN A 290 -2.77 -11.48 -19.94
C GLN A 290 -1.40 -11.21 -19.30
N PRO A 291 -0.32 -11.81 -19.84
CA PRO A 291 1.02 -11.51 -19.36
C PRO A 291 1.33 -10.02 -19.49
N SER A 292 1.92 -9.46 -18.44
CA SER A 292 2.24 -8.03 -18.36
C SER A 292 3.33 -7.63 -19.35
N SER A 293 3.21 -6.43 -19.90
CA SER A 293 4.31 -5.74 -20.59
C SER A 293 5.32 -5.15 -19.62
N PHE A 294 4.96 -5.02 -18.36
CA PHE A 294 5.85 -4.64 -17.28
C PHE A 294 6.25 -5.88 -16.48
N LEU A 295 7.45 -6.39 -16.73
CA LEU A 295 7.99 -7.54 -16.02
C LEU A 295 8.52 -7.09 -14.68
N LEU A 296 7.90 -7.58 -13.60
CA LEU A 296 8.40 -7.41 -12.25
C LEU A 296 9.45 -8.47 -11.95
N ASP A 297 10.51 -8.10 -11.25
CA ASP A 297 11.43 -9.08 -10.66
C ASP A 297 10.65 -10.02 -9.73
N ALA A 298 11.01 -11.30 -9.71
CA ALA A 298 10.42 -12.31 -8.84
C ALA A 298 10.53 -11.94 -7.35
N ALA A 299 11.47 -11.08 -6.99
CA ALA A 299 11.62 -10.50 -5.66
C ALA A 299 10.54 -9.46 -5.27
N ALA A 300 9.64 -9.08 -6.19
CA ALA A 300 8.57 -8.11 -5.96
C ALA A 300 7.14 -8.70 -6.09
N PRO A 301 6.81 -9.85 -5.47
CA PRO A 301 5.53 -10.55 -5.69
C PRO A 301 4.29 -9.77 -5.19
N GLY A 302 4.50 -8.70 -4.41
CA GLY A 302 3.44 -7.85 -3.87
C GLY A 302 3.23 -6.51 -4.58
N ALA A 303 4.02 -6.20 -5.62
CA ALA A 303 4.07 -4.86 -6.19
C ALA A 303 2.77 -4.41 -6.88
N VAL A 304 1.96 -5.37 -7.36
CA VAL A 304 0.69 -5.09 -8.06
C VAL A 304 -0.46 -4.99 -7.05
N ALA A 305 -1.02 -3.80 -6.89
CA ALA A 305 -2.21 -3.60 -6.05
C ALA A 305 -3.49 -4.03 -6.77
N SER A 306 -4.03 -5.21 -6.44
CA SER A 306 -5.31 -5.67 -6.97
C SER A 306 -6.45 -5.42 -6.00
N GLU A 307 -7.50 -4.77 -6.47
CA GLU A 307 -8.73 -4.54 -5.72
C GLU A 307 -9.32 -5.81 -5.09
N SER A 308 -9.35 -6.94 -5.83
CA SER A 308 -9.88 -8.20 -5.30
C SER A 308 -9.04 -8.73 -4.12
N THR A 309 -7.71 -8.65 -4.24
CA THR A 309 -6.80 -9.11 -3.19
C THR A 309 -6.83 -8.19 -1.97
N CYS A 310 -6.88 -6.88 -2.22
CA CYS A 310 -7.09 -5.85 -1.22
C CYS A 310 -8.33 -6.14 -0.36
N MET A 311 -9.48 -6.37 -1.00
CA MET A 311 -10.72 -6.71 -0.31
C MET A 311 -10.62 -8.01 0.49
N GLN A 312 -10.05 -9.07 -0.08
CA GLN A 312 -9.87 -10.35 0.59
C GLN A 312 -9.04 -10.24 1.88
N GLU A 313 -7.94 -9.48 1.84
CA GLU A 313 -7.07 -9.29 3.00
C GLU A 313 -7.68 -8.34 4.03
N GLN A 314 -8.42 -7.31 3.61
CA GLN A 314 -9.19 -6.47 4.54
C GLN A 314 -10.27 -7.26 5.27
N GLU A 315 -11.02 -8.13 4.57
CA GLU A 315 -12.01 -8.99 5.20
C GLU A 315 -11.38 -9.98 6.19
N LYS A 316 -10.16 -10.46 5.91
CA LYS A 316 -9.40 -11.32 6.84
C LYS A 316 -9.10 -10.58 8.14
N ILE A 317 -8.68 -9.31 8.06
CA ILE A 317 -8.47 -8.44 9.22
C ILE A 317 -9.79 -8.17 9.95
N ASP A 318 -10.89 -7.91 9.23
CA ASP A 318 -12.21 -7.70 9.83
C ASP A 318 -12.74 -8.93 10.56
N ARG A 319 -12.55 -10.12 9.99
CA ARG A 319 -12.89 -11.38 10.66
C ARG A 319 -12.07 -11.60 11.93
N ALA A 320 -10.78 -11.22 11.94
CA ALA A 320 -9.95 -11.29 13.14
C ALA A 320 -10.44 -10.31 14.21
N LEU A 321 -10.69 -9.06 13.82
CA LEU A 321 -11.24 -8.01 14.69
C LEU A 321 -12.60 -8.40 15.29
N GLY A 322 -13.50 -8.98 14.49
CA GLY A 322 -14.82 -9.42 14.92
C GLY A 322 -14.81 -10.65 15.84
N LYS A 323 -13.72 -11.42 15.88
CA LYS A 323 -13.52 -12.52 16.84
C LYS A 323 -13.02 -12.04 18.20
N LEU A 324 -12.55 -10.80 18.30
CA LEU A 324 -12.10 -10.26 19.58
C LEU A 324 -13.31 -10.13 20.52
N PRO A 325 -13.16 -10.44 21.81
CA PRO A 325 -14.25 -10.30 22.76
C PRO A 325 -14.67 -8.82 22.81
N SER A 326 -15.81 -8.47 22.22
CA SER A 326 -16.35 -7.11 22.24
C SER A 326 -16.46 -6.67 23.71
N GLY A 327 -15.58 -5.75 24.12
CA GLY A 327 -15.23 -5.48 25.51
C GLY A 327 -16.42 -5.25 26.43
N ARG A 328 -16.91 -6.32 27.05
CA ARG A 328 -17.45 -6.20 28.40
C ARG A 328 -16.24 -6.07 29.30
N PRO A 329 -15.97 -4.91 29.91
CA PRO A 329 -14.99 -4.85 30.97
C PRO A 329 -15.42 -5.89 32.01
N THR A 330 -14.58 -6.89 32.27
CA THR A 330 -14.68 -7.66 33.50
C THR A 330 -14.71 -6.62 34.60
N GLN A 331 -15.84 -6.53 35.31
CA GLN A 331 -15.98 -5.61 36.43
C GLN A 331 -14.72 -5.74 37.30
N PRO A 332 -14.08 -4.63 37.70
CA PRO A 332 -13.00 -4.71 38.66
C PRO A 332 -13.53 -5.51 39.84
N ARG A 333 -12.86 -6.62 40.17
CA ARG A 333 -13.14 -7.38 41.39
C ARG A 333 -12.98 -6.38 42.53
N THR A 334 -14.10 -5.87 43.04
CA THR A 334 -14.10 -5.10 44.27
C THR A 334 -13.46 -6.01 45.32
N PRO A 335 -12.34 -5.60 45.96
CA PRO A 335 -11.86 -6.34 47.10
C PRO A 335 -13.02 -6.41 48.09
N THR A 336 -13.39 -7.62 48.49
CA THR A 336 -14.42 -7.85 49.50
C THR A 336 -13.89 -7.25 50.79
N VAL A 337 -14.23 -5.98 51.05
CA VAL A 337 -14.06 -5.38 52.37
C VAL A 337 -15.04 -6.14 53.24
N GLN A 338 -14.52 -7.03 54.09
CA GLN A 338 -15.26 -7.53 55.25
C GLN A 338 -15.62 -6.31 56.10
N THR A 339 -16.85 -5.83 55.95
CA THR A 339 -17.45 -4.90 56.88
C THR A 339 -17.65 -5.64 58.21
N THR A 340 -16.75 -5.38 59.15
CA THR A 340 -16.99 -5.69 60.56
C THR A 340 -18.27 -4.98 60.98
N PRO A 341 -19.26 -5.66 61.60
CA PRO A 341 -20.46 -5.00 62.08
C PRO A 341 -20.09 -3.98 63.17
N LEU A 342 -20.58 -2.74 63.02
CA LEU A 342 -20.54 -1.75 64.09
C LEU A 342 -21.35 -2.25 65.30
N PRO A 343 -20.89 -2.03 66.54
CA PRO A 343 -21.65 -2.38 67.74
C PRO A 343 -22.95 -1.55 67.81
N PRO A 344 -24.03 -2.10 68.37
CA PRO A 344 -25.31 -1.42 68.47
C PRO A 344 -25.24 -0.21 69.42
N ASP A 345 -25.93 0.87 69.03
CA ASP A 345 -26.06 2.09 69.83
C ASP A 345 -26.74 1.82 71.19
N PRO A 346 -26.34 2.52 72.26
CA PRO A 346 -26.99 2.40 73.57
C PRO A 346 -28.40 3.03 73.56
N MET A 347 -29.37 2.31 74.11
CA MET A 347 -30.77 2.76 74.23
C MET A 347 -30.90 4.02 75.10
N PRO A 348 -31.84 4.93 74.77
CA PRO A 348 -32.12 6.09 75.61
C PRO A 348 -32.93 5.69 76.86
N LEU A 349 -32.47 6.15 78.03
CA LEU A 349 -33.18 6.05 79.30
C LEU A 349 -34.43 6.95 79.29
N SER A 350 -35.57 6.38 79.68
CA SER A 350 -36.83 7.12 79.87
C SER A 350 -36.75 8.03 81.10
N PRO A 351 -37.24 9.29 81.03
CA PRO A 351 -37.35 10.14 82.21
C PRO A 351 -38.58 9.74 83.06
N SER A 352 -38.42 9.89 84.38
CA SER A 352 -39.44 9.66 85.42
C SER A 352 -40.48 10.76 85.50
#